data_AF-A0A7S0WGZ3-F1
#
_entry.id   AF-A0A7S0WGZ3-F1
#
_cell.length_a   1.000
_cell.length_b   1.000
_cell.length_c   1.000
_cell.angle_alpha   90.00
_cell.angle_beta   90.00
_cell.angle_gamma   90.00
#
_symmetry.space_group_name_H-M   'P 1'
#
loop_
_entity.id
_entity.type
_entity.pdbx_description
1 polymer ?
#
loop_
_entity_poly.entity_id
_entity_poly.type
_entity_poly.pdbx_seq_one_letter_code
_entity_poly.pdbx_strand_id
1 'polypeptide(L)'
;NRYPFPEDVARQRQMAAEVTGRLRELHTTNEAGERRRDQVLKDIALSLDEWTVMVRKEKAVYHTMNKLSVDVTSKVLIAEAWVPVYAMQQVQDVLRRTGQASSTQLSSVVQALTAAEMAPTHYRTTPFTACFHSIIEAYGVARYREVNPTVLSLMTFPFLFAVMFGDVGHAILMIMVAGFMVKSEASLGKKDLGDMGNMLFAGRYAILMMGIYSIYTGLMYNEFFSI
;
A
#
# COMPACT_ATOMS: atom_id res chain seq x y z
N ASN A 1 31.25 40.92 -7.20
CA ASN A 1 30.77 42.10 -6.46
C ASN A 1 31.94 42.96 -6.06
N ARG A 2 31.95 44.26 -6.41
CA ARG A 2 32.94 45.24 -5.94
C ARG A 2 32.37 45.97 -4.73
N TYR A 3 33.11 46.05 -3.63
CA TYR A 3 32.70 46.74 -2.41
C TYR A 3 33.58 47.97 -2.17
N PRO A 4 33.03 49.04 -1.58
CA PRO A 4 33.82 50.23 -1.24
C PRO A 4 34.86 49.87 -0.17
N PHE A 5 36.14 50.13 -0.46
CA PHE A 5 37.26 49.87 0.45
C PHE A 5 38.02 51.18 0.71
N PRO A 6 38.02 51.70 1.95
CA PRO A 6 38.74 52.93 2.29
C PRO A 6 40.26 52.73 2.18
N GLU A 7 41.00 53.74 1.73
CA GLU A 7 42.48 53.71 1.68
C GLU A 7 43.13 53.98 3.06
N ASP A 8 42.44 54.70 3.94
CA ASP A 8 42.89 55.00 5.32
C ASP A 8 42.88 53.77 6.24
N VAL A 9 44.03 53.43 6.81
CA VAL A 9 44.23 52.27 7.71
C VAL A 9 43.32 52.34 8.96
N ALA A 10 43.07 53.55 9.49
CA ALA A 10 42.18 53.74 10.63
C ALA A 10 40.71 53.43 10.29
N ARG A 11 40.23 53.88 9.12
CA ARG A 11 38.88 53.60 8.61
C ARG A 11 38.70 52.14 8.22
N GLN A 12 39.74 51.49 7.70
CA GLN A 12 39.73 50.04 7.43
C GLN A 12 39.52 49.23 8.71
N ARG A 13 40.21 49.55 9.80
CA ARG A 13 40.04 48.88 11.10
C ARG A 13 38.63 49.07 11.67
N GLN A 14 38.07 50.28 11.55
CA GLN A 14 36.70 50.57 11.97
C GLN A 14 35.67 49.78 11.14
N MET A 15 35.81 49.77 9.81
CA MET A 15 34.94 49.01 8.91
C MET A 15 35.03 47.49 9.16
N ALA A 16 36.23 46.97 9.41
CA ALA A 16 36.42 45.55 9.75
C ALA A 16 35.75 45.19 11.08
N ALA A 17 35.85 46.04 12.10
CA ALA A 17 35.19 45.83 13.39
C ALA A 17 33.65 45.87 13.24
N GLU A 18 33.12 46.81 12.46
CA GLU A 18 31.69 46.92 12.19
C GLU A 18 31.15 45.71 11.41
N VAL A 19 31.82 45.33 10.31
CA VAL A 19 31.41 44.16 9.51
C VAL A 19 31.49 42.88 10.34
N THR A 20 32.51 42.72 11.18
CA THR A 20 32.63 41.56 12.08
C THR A 20 31.51 41.56 13.13
N GLY A 21 31.12 42.72 13.65
CA GLY A 21 29.97 42.87 14.56
C GLY A 21 28.66 42.45 13.88
N ARG A 22 28.37 43.00 12.70
CA ARG A 22 27.19 42.64 11.89
C ARG A 22 27.19 41.16 11.49
N LEU A 23 28.35 40.61 11.16
CA LEU A 23 28.48 39.19 10.83
C LEU A 23 28.14 38.30 12.04
N ARG A 24 28.57 38.67 13.25
CA ARG A 24 28.20 37.95 14.48
C ARG A 24 26.70 38.04 14.75
N GLU A 25 26.10 39.23 14.62
CA GLU A 25 24.65 39.40 14.78
C GLU A 25 23.85 38.60 13.75
N LEU A 26 24.31 38.55 12.50
CA LEU A 26 23.70 37.72 11.46
C LEU A 26 23.83 36.22 11.77
N HIS A 27 24.99 35.78 12.26
CA HIS A 27 25.18 34.39 12.68
C HIS A 27 24.24 34.01 13.83
N THR A 28 24.12 34.84 14.87
CA THR A 28 23.23 34.56 15.99
C THR A 28 21.76 34.57 15.57
N THR A 29 21.37 35.49 14.68
CA THR A 29 20.01 35.55 14.13
C THR A 29 19.71 34.33 13.27
N ASN A 30 20.66 33.89 12.44
CA ASN A 30 20.50 32.71 11.60
C ASN A 30 20.39 31.43 12.45
N GLU A 31 21.26 31.27 13.46
CA GLU A 31 21.16 30.13 14.39
C GLU A 31 19.84 30.11 15.15
N ALA A 32 19.34 31.27 15.61
CA ALA A 32 18.03 31.35 16.26
C ALA A 32 16.90 30.98 15.29
N GLY A 33 17.01 31.39 14.03
CA GLY A 33 16.08 31.03 12.94
C GLY A 33 16.07 29.53 12.65
N GLU A 34 17.25 28.91 12.53
CA GLU A 34 17.39 27.47 12.30
C GLU A 34 16.81 26.66 13.47
N ARG A 35 17.11 27.03 14.71
CA ARG A 35 16.54 26.36 15.90
C ARG A 35 15.02 26.45 15.92
N ARG A 36 14.46 27.63 15.63
CA ARG A 36 13.00 27.83 15.57
C ARG A 36 12.37 26.99 14.46
N ARG A 37 12.96 26.99 13.26
CA ARG A 37 12.51 26.15 12.14
C ARG A 37 12.51 24.68 12.54
N ASP A 38 13.59 24.20 13.12
CA ASP A 38 13.73 22.78 13.49
C ASP A 38 12.75 22.38 14.58
N GLN A 39 12.46 23.27 15.54
CA GLN A 39 11.43 23.03 16.55
C GLN A 39 10.04 22.92 15.91
N VAL A 40 9.65 23.87 15.06
CA VAL A 40 8.36 23.84 14.37
C VAL A 40 8.24 22.60 13.47
N LEU A 41 9.31 22.23 12.76
CA LEU A 41 9.32 21.03 11.92
C LEU A 41 9.17 19.75 12.74
N LYS A 42 9.79 19.67 13.93
CA LYS A 42 9.61 18.52 14.83
C LYS A 42 8.18 18.43 15.35
N ASP A 43 7.60 19.55 15.74
CA ASP A 43 6.22 19.60 16.23
C ASP A 43 5.21 19.20 15.14
N ILE A 44 5.41 19.67 13.90
CA ILE A 44 4.60 19.26 12.74
C ILE A 44 4.83 17.79 12.41
N ALA A 45 6.08 17.31 12.41
CA ALA A 45 6.40 15.92 12.06
C ALA A 45 5.69 14.91 12.97
N LEU A 46 5.47 15.24 14.25
CA LEU A 46 4.74 14.38 15.19
C LEU A 46 3.25 14.22 14.85
N SER A 47 2.63 15.26 14.29
CA SER A 47 1.18 15.30 14.00
C SER A 47 0.83 15.07 12.52
N LEU A 48 1.81 15.14 11.63
CA LEU A 48 1.61 15.09 10.18
C LEU A 48 0.96 13.78 9.71
N ASP A 49 1.34 12.63 10.27
CA ASP A 49 0.79 11.33 9.87
C ASP A 49 -0.70 11.23 10.24
N GLU A 50 -1.06 11.63 11.46
CA GLU A 50 -2.45 11.65 11.93
C GLU A 50 -3.31 12.59 11.09
N TRP A 51 -2.83 13.81 10.82
CA TRP A 51 -3.54 14.76 9.95
C TRP A 51 -3.69 14.25 8.53
N THR A 52 -2.65 13.60 7.99
CA THR A 52 -2.69 13.00 6.65
C THR A 52 -3.76 11.90 6.57
N VAL A 53 -3.83 11.03 7.59
CA VAL A 53 -4.86 9.99 7.68
C VAL A 53 -6.25 10.61 7.79
N MET A 54 -6.42 11.64 8.61
CA MET A 54 -7.70 12.34 8.78
C MET A 54 -8.18 12.97 7.47
N VAL A 55 -7.33 13.75 6.80
CA VAL A 55 -7.67 14.42 5.53
C VAL A 55 -7.97 13.39 4.43
N ARG A 56 -7.21 12.30 4.34
CA ARG A 56 -7.46 11.23 3.36
C ARG A 56 -8.80 10.54 3.59
N LYS A 57 -9.16 10.26 4.85
CA LYS A 57 -10.46 9.68 5.21
C LYS A 57 -11.59 10.61 4.82
N GLU A 58 -11.51 11.88 5.22
CA GLU A 58 -12.54 12.88 4.92
C GLU A 58 -12.72 13.08 3.41
N LYS A 59 -11.62 13.18 2.66
CA LYS A 59 -11.64 13.24 1.19
C LYS A 59 -12.31 12.01 0.58
N ALA A 60 -12.04 10.81 1.09
CA ALA A 60 -12.67 9.58 0.59
C ALA A 60 -14.18 9.55 0.87
N VAL A 61 -14.63 10.06 2.02
CA VAL A 61 -16.05 10.22 2.35
C VAL A 61 -16.74 11.15 1.36
N TYR A 62 -16.23 12.37 1.17
CA TYR A 62 -16.81 13.32 0.20
C TYR A 62 -16.77 12.80 -1.23
N HIS A 63 -15.67 12.14 -1.63
CA HIS A 63 -15.58 11.54 -2.95
C HIS A 63 -16.63 10.45 -3.18
N THR A 64 -16.98 9.69 -2.13
CA THR A 64 -18.04 8.69 -2.19
C THR A 64 -19.42 9.34 -2.18
N MET A 65 -19.65 10.35 -1.35
CA MET A 65 -20.90 11.11 -1.31
C MET A 65 -21.20 11.79 -2.66
N ASN A 66 -20.18 12.24 -3.38
CA ASN A 66 -20.33 12.83 -4.71
C ASN A 66 -20.82 11.83 -5.79
N LYS A 67 -20.75 10.52 -5.54
CA LYS A 67 -21.30 9.49 -6.44
C LYS A 67 -22.76 9.17 -6.13
N LEU A 68 -23.30 9.70 -5.03
CA LEU A 68 -24.67 9.46 -4.61
C LEU A 68 -25.62 10.40 -5.34
N SER A 69 -26.83 9.92 -5.59
CA SER A 69 -27.90 10.76 -6.12
C SER A 69 -28.57 11.53 -4.99
N VAL A 70 -28.82 12.81 -5.23
CA VAL A 70 -29.46 13.70 -4.24
C VAL A 70 -30.94 13.84 -4.59
N ASP A 71 -31.82 13.45 -3.67
CA ASP A 71 -33.23 13.81 -3.77
C ASP A 71 -33.47 15.15 -3.09
N VAL A 72 -33.71 16.18 -3.90
CA VAL A 72 -33.94 17.57 -3.45
C VAL A 72 -35.21 17.70 -2.63
N THR A 73 -36.19 16.82 -2.86
CA THR A 73 -37.52 16.90 -2.23
C THR A 73 -37.48 16.43 -0.79
N SER A 74 -36.86 15.28 -0.55
CA SER A 74 -36.76 14.67 0.78
C SER A 74 -35.45 14.99 1.50
N LYS A 75 -34.50 15.69 0.87
CA LYS A 75 -33.14 15.94 1.38
C LYS A 75 -32.43 14.64 1.80
N VAL A 76 -32.61 13.58 1.02
CA VAL A 76 -32.01 12.25 1.24
C VAL A 76 -31.01 11.95 0.13
N LEU A 77 -29.96 11.21 0.48
CA LEU A 77 -29.01 10.65 -0.49
C LEU A 77 -29.39 9.21 -0.81
N ILE A 78 -29.53 8.91 -2.10
CA ILE A 78 -29.84 7.57 -2.59
C ILE A 78 -28.58 6.98 -3.24
N ALA A 79 -28.23 5.78 -2.78
CA ALA A 79 -27.03 5.05 -3.19
C ALA A 79 -27.41 3.66 -3.70
N GLU A 80 -26.85 3.26 -4.84
CA GLU A 80 -26.87 1.88 -5.30
C GLU A 80 -25.47 1.31 -5.20
N ALA A 81 -25.33 0.13 -4.58
CA ALA A 81 -24.03 -0.48 -4.33
C ALA A 81 -24.11 -2.01 -4.38
N TRP A 82 -23.05 -2.62 -4.90
CA TRP A 82 -22.87 -4.07 -4.89
C TRP A 82 -22.38 -4.53 -3.52
N VAL A 83 -23.14 -5.42 -2.87
CA VAL A 83 -22.81 -5.99 -1.57
C VAL A 83 -22.79 -7.52 -1.67
N PRO A 84 -21.74 -8.21 -1.20
CA PRO A 84 -21.76 -9.66 -1.12
C PRO A 84 -22.89 -10.15 -0.20
N VAL A 85 -23.68 -11.13 -0.65
CA VAL A 85 -24.88 -11.61 0.07
C VAL A 85 -24.58 -11.98 1.54
N TYR A 86 -23.41 -12.57 1.80
CA TYR A 86 -23.00 -12.95 3.16
C TYR A 86 -22.69 -11.76 4.09
N ALA A 87 -22.36 -10.59 3.53
CA ALA A 87 -21.98 -9.39 4.29
C ALA A 87 -23.18 -8.46 4.54
N MET A 88 -24.34 -8.76 3.95
CA MET A 88 -25.54 -7.91 4.03
C MET A 88 -25.96 -7.62 5.47
N GLN A 89 -25.93 -8.64 6.34
CA GLN A 89 -26.27 -8.49 7.76
C GLN A 89 -25.31 -7.54 8.48
N GLN A 90 -24.02 -7.64 8.20
CA GLN A 90 -23.01 -6.76 8.80
C GLN A 90 -23.22 -5.30 8.39
N VAL A 91 -23.56 -5.06 7.13
CA VAL A 91 -23.87 -3.71 6.62
C VAL A 91 -25.11 -3.14 7.30
N GLN A 92 -26.19 -3.92 7.41
CA GLN A 92 -27.42 -3.50 8.08
C GLN A 92 -27.20 -3.16 9.57
N ASP A 93 -26.40 -3.96 10.27
CA ASP A 93 -26.07 -3.71 11.67
C ASP A 93 -25.24 -2.44 11.86
N VAL A 94 -24.25 -2.19 11.00
CA VAL A 94 -23.43 -0.96 11.05
C VAL A 94 -24.31 0.25 10.81
N LEU A 95 -25.17 0.22 9.79
CA LEU A 95 -26.08 1.32 9.48
C LEU A 95 -27.06 1.61 10.62
N ARG A 96 -27.62 0.56 11.24
CA ARG A 96 -28.49 0.70 12.42
C ARG A 96 -27.76 1.35 13.60
N ARG A 97 -26.52 0.93 13.89
CA ARG A 97 -25.71 1.50 14.97
C ARG A 97 -25.36 2.97 14.70
N THR A 98 -24.98 3.30 13.46
CA THR A 98 -24.67 4.68 13.06
C THR A 98 -25.91 5.57 13.10
N GLY A 99 -27.07 5.04 12.71
CA GLY A 99 -28.35 5.74 12.82
C GLY A 99 -28.72 6.04 14.28
N GLN A 100 -28.48 5.10 15.20
CA GLN A 100 -28.71 5.31 16.65
C GLN A 100 -27.73 6.32 17.27
N ALA A 101 -26.48 6.32 16.83
CA ALA A 101 -25.47 7.28 17.30
C ALA A 101 -25.71 8.69 16.74
N SER A 102 -26.36 8.79 15.57
CA SER A 102 -26.72 10.07 14.96
C SER A 102 -28.01 10.61 15.58
N SER A 103 -28.05 11.88 15.94
CA SER A 103 -29.26 12.52 16.53
C SER A 103 -30.44 12.67 15.55
N THR A 104 -30.34 12.09 14.36
CA THR A 104 -31.35 12.15 13.30
C THR A 104 -32.37 11.04 13.45
N GLN A 105 -33.66 11.37 13.43
CA GLN A 105 -34.79 10.42 13.50
C GLN A 105 -34.97 9.58 12.22
N LEU A 106 -34.15 9.79 11.20
CA LEU A 106 -34.23 9.07 9.92
C LEU A 106 -33.43 7.77 10.00
N SER A 107 -34.14 6.65 9.96
CA SER A 107 -33.53 5.31 9.83
C SER A 107 -33.00 5.14 8.40
N SER A 108 -31.74 4.80 8.24
CA SER A 108 -31.18 4.40 6.95
C SER A 108 -31.84 3.10 6.49
N VAL A 109 -32.57 3.14 5.38
CA VAL A 109 -33.25 1.98 4.81
C VAL A 109 -32.33 1.30 3.80
N VAL A 110 -32.13 0.00 3.94
CA VAL A 110 -31.43 -0.82 2.95
C VAL A 110 -32.44 -1.71 2.26
N GLN A 111 -32.59 -1.54 0.95
CA GLN A 111 -33.47 -2.37 0.13
C GLN A 111 -32.64 -3.17 -0.88
N ALA A 112 -32.90 -4.48 -0.96
CA ALA A 112 -32.33 -5.30 -2.01
C ALA A 112 -33.02 -4.97 -3.34
N LEU A 113 -32.24 -4.52 -4.32
CA LEU A 113 -32.70 -4.24 -5.68
C LEU A 113 -32.38 -5.43 -6.59
N THR A 114 -33.27 -5.75 -7.52
CA THR A 114 -32.98 -6.70 -8.60
C THR A 114 -32.45 -5.92 -9.78
N ALA A 115 -31.14 -5.95 -9.98
CA ALA A 115 -30.47 -5.30 -11.11
C ALA A 115 -30.45 -6.22 -12.34
N ALA A 116 -30.64 -5.64 -13.52
CA ALA A 116 -30.42 -6.34 -14.80
C ALA A 116 -28.93 -6.39 -15.20
N GLU A 117 -28.10 -5.55 -14.58
CA GLU A 117 -26.66 -5.48 -14.83
C GLU A 117 -25.89 -6.65 -14.23
N MET A 118 -24.76 -7.01 -14.85
CA MET A 118 -23.91 -8.09 -14.37
C MET A 118 -23.16 -7.64 -13.10
N ALA A 119 -23.37 -8.37 -12.01
CA ALA A 119 -22.67 -8.12 -10.75
C ALA A 119 -21.14 -8.31 -10.88
N PRO A 120 -20.33 -7.57 -10.10
CA PRO A 120 -18.89 -7.76 -10.05
C PRO A 120 -18.52 -9.11 -9.42
N THR A 121 -17.41 -9.68 -9.88
CA THR A 121 -16.85 -10.92 -9.33
C THR A 121 -15.98 -10.61 -8.12
N HIS A 122 -16.16 -11.36 -7.02
CA HIS A 122 -15.36 -11.21 -5.81
C HIS A 122 -14.93 -12.59 -5.29
N TYR A 123 -13.61 -12.79 -5.16
CA TYR A 123 -13.03 -14.00 -4.60
C TYR A 123 -12.43 -13.74 -3.22
N ARG A 124 -12.69 -14.63 -2.26
CA ARG A 124 -11.99 -14.61 -0.97
C ARG A 124 -10.63 -15.27 -1.13
N THR A 125 -9.58 -14.47 -1.07
CA THR A 125 -8.19 -14.95 -1.13
C THR A 125 -7.59 -15.04 0.28
N THR A 126 -6.70 -16.01 0.48
CA THR A 126 -5.79 -16.05 1.63
C THR A 126 -4.43 -15.54 1.16
N PRO A 127 -3.49 -15.18 2.05
CA PRO A 127 -2.14 -14.75 1.64
C PRO A 127 -1.45 -15.75 0.70
N PHE A 128 -1.75 -17.03 0.87
CA PHE A 128 -1.27 -18.11 0.01
C PHE A 128 -1.90 -18.10 -1.38
N THR A 129 -3.25 -18.04 -1.48
CA THR A 129 -3.93 -18.06 -2.78
C THR A 129 -3.92 -16.72 -3.51
N ALA A 130 -3.67 -15.61 -2.80
CA ALA A 130 -3.61 -14.27 -3.37
C ALA A 130 -2.52 -14.16 -4.45
N CYS A 131 -1.35 -14.75 -4.21
CA CYS A 131 -0.26 -14.75 -5.19
C CYS A 131 -0.67 -15.36 -6.54
N PHE A 132 -1.25 -16.56 -6.51
CA PHE A 132 -1.74 -17.24 -7.72
C PHE A 132 -2.92 -16.50 -8.34
N HIS A 133 -3.79 -15.92 -7.51
CA HIS A 133 -4.93 -15.15 -7.99
C HIS A 133 -4.51 -13.92 -8.78
N SER A 134 -3.53 -13.15 -8.29
CA SER A 134 -3.00 -11.98 -8.98
C SER A 134 -2.37 -12.33 -10.33
N ILE A 135 -1.71 -13.49 -10.45
CA ILE A 135 -1.15 -13.97 -11.73
C ILE A 135 -2.28 -14.18 -12.75
N ILE A 136 -3.40 -14.75 -12.33
CA ILE A 136 -4.54 -15.03 -13.21
C ILE A 136 -5.30 -13.75 -13.55
N GLU A 137 -5.52 -12.90 -12.56
CA GLU A 137 -6.20 -11.62 -12.74
C GLU A 137 -5.47 -10.70 -13.73
N ALA A 138 -4.14 -10.82 -13.81
CA ALA A 138 -3.33 -10.13 -14.82
C ALA A 138 -3.66 -10.55 -16.26
N TYR A 139 -4.14 -11.78 -16.49
CA TYR A 139 -4.66 -12.21 -17.80
C TYR A 139 -6.09 -11.72 -18.03
N GLY A 140 -6.91 -11.67 -16.98
CA GLY A 140 -8.26 -11.13 -17.05
C GLY A 140 -9.09 -11.50 -15.83
N VAL A 141 -10.10 -10.67 -15.57
CA VAL A 141 -11.08 -10.92 -14.50
C VAL A 141 -12.15 -11.88 -15.02
N ALA A 142 -12.38 -12.97 -14.27
CA ALA A 142 -13.41 -13.95 -14.58
C ALA A 142 -14.82 -13.36 -14.47
N ARG A 143 -15.77 -13.88 -15.27
CA ARG A 143 -17.16 -13.42 -15.27
C ARG A 143 -17.88 -13.81 -13.98
N TYR A 144 -19.01 -13.15 -13.72
CA TYR A 144 -19.80 -13.41 -12.53
C TYR A 144 -20.22 -14.88 -12.46
N ARG A 145 -19.90 -15.55 -11.34
CA ARG A 145 -20.14 -16.99 -11.08
C ARG A 145 -19.41 -17.95 -12.03
N GLU A 146 -18.37 -17.49 -12.72
CA GLU A 146 -17.46 -18.37 -13.45
C GLU A 146 -16.53 -19.14 -12.49
N VAL A 147 -16.11 -20.33 -12.89
CA VAL A 147 -15.19 -21.17 -12.12
C VAL A 147 -13.85 -20.45 -12.02
N ASN A 148 -13.32 -20.33 -10.80
CA ASN A 148 -12.04 -19.68 -10.58
C ASN A 148 -10.87 -20.61 -11.01
N PRO A 149 -10.09 -20.27 -12.06
CA PRO A 149 -8.96 -21.10 -12.50
C PRO A 149 -7.78 -21.09 -11.52
N THR A 150 -7.79 -20.21 -10.50
CA THR A 150 -6.77 -20.13 -9.44
C THR A 150 -6.63 -21.44 -8.69
N VAL A 151 -7.73 -22.16 -8.46
CA VAL A 151 -7.71 -23.41 -7.72
C VAL A 151 -6.92 -24.49 -8.48
N LEU A 152 -7.08 -24.56 -9.80
CA LEU A 152 -6.33 -25.49 -10.64
C LEU A 152 -4.86 -25.06 -10.75
N SER A 153 -4.65 -23.77 -11.02
CA SER A 153 -3.33 -23.18 -11.22
C SER A 153 -2.44 -23.30 -9.99
N LEU A 154 -3.03 -23.41 -8.81
CA LEU A 154 -2.30 -23.61 -7.55
C LEU A 154 -1.37 -24.83 -7.59
N MET A 155 -1.80 -25.90 -8.27
CA MET A 155 -1.02 -27.14 -8.39
C MET A 155 -0.34 -27.24 -9.75
N THR A 156 -1.05 -26.92 -10.83
CA THR A 156 -0.53 -27.13 -12.19
C THR A 156 0.58 -26.15 -12.55
N PHE A 157 0.50 -24.89 -12.11
CA PHE A 157 1.52 -23.89 -12.46
C PHE A 157 2.89 -24.22 -11.84
N PRO A 158 3.01 -24.48 -10.51
CA PRO A 158 4.29 -24.87 -9.93
C PRO A 158 4.82 -26.20 -10.47
N PHE A 159 3.93 -27.14 -10.77
CA PHE A 159 4.32 -28.43 -11.32
C PHE A 159 4.89 -28.31 -12.75
N LEU A 160 4.23 -27.55 -13.63
CA LEU A 160 4.73 -27.32 -14.99
C LEU A 160 6.07 -26.58 -14.97
N PHE A 161 6.23 -25.60 -14.07
CA PHE A 161 7.52 -24.95 -13.85
C PHE A 161 8.60 -25.97 -13.44
N ALA A 162 8.29 -26.87 -12.51
CA ALA A 162 9.23 -27.87 -12.02
C ALA A 162 9.68 -28.86 -13.10
N VAL A 163 8.79 -29.24 -14.02
CA VAL A 163 9.16 -30.08 -15.18
C VAL A 163 10.15 -29.37 -16.10
N MET A 164 10.03 -28.05 -16.26
CA MET A 164 10.94 -27.25 -17.09
C MET A 164 12.27 -26.93 -16.39
N PHE A 165 12.27 -26.77 -15.07
CA PHE A 165 13.45 -26.35 -14.30
C PHE A 165 14.28 -27.51 -13.75
N GLY A 166 13.63 -28.59 -13.28
CA GLY A 166 14.20 -29.94 -13.17
C GLY A 166 15.50 -30.17 -12.40
N ASP A 167 16.01 -29.25 -11.58
CA ASP A 167 17.30 -29.39 -10.88
C ASP A 167 17.15 -29.29 -9.35
N VAL A 168 17.64 -30.31 -8.64
CA VAL A 168 17.58 -30.37 -7.17
C VAL A 168 18.42 -29.28 -6.50
N GLY A 169 19.62 -29.02 -7.02
CA GLY A 169 20.57 -28.06 -6.45
C GLY A 169 20.03 -26.64 -6.50
N HIS A 170 19.56 -26.22 -7.67
CA HIS A 170 18.94 -24.90 -7.84
C HIS A 170 17.61 -24.78 -7.07
N ALA A 171 16.82 -25.85 -7.01
CA ALA A 171 15.56 -25.85 -6.27
C ALA A 171 15.77 -25.61 -4.76
N ILE A 172 16.83 -26.17 -4.15
CA ILE A 172 17.19 -25.90 -2.75
C ILE A 172 17.46 -24.41 -2.52
N LEU A 173 18.16 -23.73 -3.44
CA LEU A 173 18.42 -22.29 -3.35
C LEU A 173 17.10 -21.49 -3.43
N MET A 174 16.20 -21.85 -4.34
CA MET A 174 14.89 -21.20 -4.45
C MET A 174 14.06 -21.37 -3.17
N ILE A 175 14.03 -22.57 -2.58
CA ILE A 175 13.33 -22.82 -1.31
C ILE A 175 13.97 -22.01 -0.18
N MET A 176 15.29 -21.90 -0.13
CA MET A 176 15.98 -21.12 0.91
C MET A 176 15.62 -19.64 0.83
N VAL A 177 15.62 -19.06 -0.36
CA VAL A 177 15.23 -17.65 -0.58
C VAL A 177 13.75 -17.44 -0.27
N ALA A 178 12.86 -18.28 -0.80
CA ALA A 178 11.43 -18.18 -0.53
C ALA A 178 11.10 -18.38 0.96
N GLY A 179 11.75 -19.34 1.61
CA GLY A 179 11.62 -19.62 3.04
C GLY A 179 12.07 -18.45 3.91
N PHE A 180 13.15 -17.77 3.54
CA PHE A 180 13.58 -16.53 4.20
C PHE A 180 12.50 -15.44 4.09
N MET A 181 11.93 -15.24 2.89
CA MET A 181 10.88 -14.24 2.69
C MET A 181 9.59 -14.55 3.46
N VAL A 182 9.21 -15.83 3.54
CA VAL A 182 8.05 -16.28 4.34
C VAL A 182 8.31 -16.08 5.83
N LYS A 183 9.52 -16.40 6.33
CA LYS A 183 9.87 -16.21 7.74
C LYS A 183 9.90 -14.72 8.13
N SER A 184 10.33 -13.84 7.22
CA SER A 184 10.45 -12.39 7.46
C SER A 184 9.24 -11.58 7.03
N GLU A 185 8.07 -12.20 6.83
CA GLU A 185 6.85 -11.56 6.32
C GLU A 185 6.45 -10.29 7.09
N ALA A 186 6.48 -10.32 8.42
CA ALA A 186 6.08 -9.19 9.26
C ALA A 186 7.02 -7.97 9.17
N SER A 187 8.30 -8.20 8.87
CA SER A 187 9.31 -7.14 8.73
C SER A 187 9.34 -6.60 7.31
N LEU A 188 9.29 -7.50 6.32
CA LEU A 188 9.35 -7.16 4.90
C LEU A 188 8.07 -6.51 4.40
N GLY A 189 6.90 -6.89 4.90
CA GLY A 189 5.62 -6.28 4.51
C GLY A 189 5.48 -4.81 4.92
N LYS A 190 6.33 -4.29 5.81
CA LYS A 190 6.34 -2.87 6.22
C LYS A 190 7.36 -2.02 5.45
N LYS A 191 8.26 -2.66 4.72
CA LYS A 191 9.34 -2.00 3.98
C LYS A 191 8.97 -1.97 2.51
N ASP A 192 9.30 -0.86 1.86
CA ASP A 192 9.29 -0.81 0.41
C ASP A 192 10.58 -1.47 -0.11
N LEU A 193 10.45 -2.63 -0.75
CA LEU A 193 11.56 -3.40 -1.31
C LEU A 193 11.91 -2.96 -2.74
N GLY A 194 11.30 -1.88 -3.23
CA GLY A 194 11.34 -1.48 -4.63
C GLY A 194 10.54 -2.43 -5.51
N ASP A 195 10.41 -2.10 -6.80
CA ASP A 195 9.47 -2.79 -7.70
C ASP A 195 9.75 -4.30 -7.83
N MET A 196 11.01 -4.67 -8.07
CA MET A 196 11.41 -6.07 -8.23
C MET A 196 11.28 -6.86 -6.93
N GLY A 197 11.66 -6.25 -5.79
CA GLY A 197 11.57 -6.90 -4.48
C GLY A 197 10.13 -7.08 -4.02
N ASN A 198 9.27 -6.10 -4.28
CA ASN A 198 7.83 -6.17 -3.98
C ASN A 198 7.15 -7.25 -4.83
N MET A 199 7.49 -7.37 -6.12
CA MET A 199 6.99 -8.43 -6.99
C MET A 199 7.39 -9.82 -6.49
N LEU A 200 8.66 -10.00 -6.12
CA LEU A 200 9.16 -11.27 -5.57
C LEU A 200 8.48 -11.60 -4.24
N PHE A 201 8.25 -10.60 -3.38
CA PHE A 201 7.59 -10.79 -2.08
C PHE A 201 6.11 -11.14 -2.23
N ALA A 202 5.40 -10.53 -3.18
CA ALA A 202 4.05 -10.93 -3.56
C ALA A 202 4.03 -12.40 -4.06
N GLY A 203 5.08 -12.81 -4.77
CA GLY A 203 5.31 -14.15 -5.31
C GLY A 203 5.75 -15.25 -4.33
N ARG A 204 6.03 -14.92 -3.06
CA ARG A 204 6.81 -15.79 -2.14
C ARG A 204 6.29 -17.22 -2.01
N TYR A 205 4.97 -17.41 -1.94
CA TYR A 205 4.37 -18.74 -1.80
C TYR A 205 4.38 -19.52 -3.11
N ALA A 206 4.28 -18.85 -4.26
CA ALA A 206 4.42 -19.51 -5.55
C ALA A 206 5.86 -20.00 -5.74
N ILE A 207 6.87 -19.18 -5.39
CA ILE A 207 8.28 -19.58 -5.47
C ILE A 207 8.59 -20.75 -4.55
N LEU A 208 8.03 -20.76 -3.34
CA LEU A 208 8.15 -21.88 -2.42
C LEU A 208 7.61 -23.18 -3.02
N MET A 209 6.40 -23.13 -3.61
CA MET A 209 5.80 -24.29 -4.27
C MET A 209 6.60 -24.75 -5.50
N MET A 210 7.06 -23.81 -6.32
CA MET A 210 7.91 -24.08 -7.49
C MET A 210 9.21 -24.80 -7.09
N GLY A 211 9.86 -24.36 -6.01
CA GLY A 211 11.03 -25.02 -5.46
C GLY A 211 10.75 -26.43 -4.96
N ILE A 212 9.65 -26.64 -4.21
CA ILE A 212 9.28 -27.97 -3.68
C ILE A 212 9.03 -28.96 -4.81
N TYR A 213 8.24 -28.57 -5.82
CA TYR A 213 7.98 -29.44 -6.97
C TYR A 213 9.25 -29.68 -7.79
N SER A 214 10.15 -28.70 -7.90
CA SER A 214 11.40 -28.87 -8.64
C SER A 214 12.39 -29.81 -7.96
N ILE A 215 12.38 -29.93 -6.63
CA ILE A 215 13.13 -31.00 -5.94
C ILE A 215 12.57 -32.36 -6.35
N TYR A 216 11.24 -32.51 -6.38
CA TYR A 216 10.61 -33.77 -6.76
C TYR A 216 10.95 -34.17 -8.20
N THR A 217 10.83 -33.26 -9.17
CA THR A 217 11.16 -33.55 -10.58
C THR A 217 12.67 -33.74 -10.77
N GLY A 218 13.52 -32.95 -10.12
CA GLY A 218 14.98 -33.12 -10.20
C GLY A 218 15.46 -34.44 -9.63
N LEU A 219 14.82 -34.96 -8.57
CA LEU A 219 15.11 -36.31 -8.06
C LEU A 219 14.67 -37.39 -9.06
N MET A 220 13.57 -37.18 -9.80
CA MET A 220 13.17 -38.10 -10.87
C MET A 220 14.12 -38.06 -12.08
N TYR A 221 14.67 -36.90 -12.41
CA TYR A 221 15.68 -36.74 -13.45
C TYR A 221 17.08 -37.18 -13.01
N ASN A 222 17.28 -37.33 -11.69
CA ASN A 222 18.57 -37.62 -11.09
C ASN A 222 19.63 -36.59 -11.50
N GLU A 223 19.25 -35.30 -11.49
CA GLU A 223 20.10 -34.18 -11.86
C GLU A 223 20.34 -33.26 -10.66
N PHE A 224 21.62 -33.07 -10.32
CA PHE A 224 22.06 -32.17 -9.24
C PHE A 224 23.18 -31.26 -9.74
N PHE A 225 22.87 -29.98 -10.02
CA PHE A 225 23.84 -29.04 -10.61
C PHE A 225 24.54 -29.61 -11.87
N SER A 226 23.79 -30.23 -12.76
CA SER A 226 24.31 -30.86 -13.99
C SER A 226 25.25 -32.07 -13.74
N ILE A 227 25.18 -32.69 -12.55
CA ILE A 227 25.84 -33.95 -12.18
C ILE A 227 24.81 -35.06 -12.03
#